data_AF-A0A2K4ZPA3-F1
#
_entry.id   AF-A0A2K4ZPA3-F1
#
_cell.length_a   1.000
_cell.length_b   1.000
_cell.length_c   1.000
_cell.angle_alpha   90.00
_cell.angle_beta   90.00
_cell.angle_gamma   90.00
#
_symmetry.space_group_name_H-M   'P 1'
#
loop_
_entity.id
_entity.type
_entity.pdbx_description
1 polymer ?
#
loop_
_entity_poly.entity_id
_entity_poly.type
_entity_poly.pdbx_seq_one_letter_code
_entity_poly.pdbx_strand_id
1 'polypeptide(L)'
;MRGLNVVLPEGNGRSTRIWLDLILKKELKLVVDWNKVDKEDYLPAMERSPIKDVEIKVLLKEALTDQIDDREVYMKGIDVSYYYEGYNTFKTEEL
;
A
#
# COMPACT_ATOMS: atom_id res chain seq x y z
N MET A 1 13.49 -5.45 9.58
CA MET A 1 12.61 -5.79 8.44
C MET A 1 13.33 -6.71 7.43
N ARG A 2 13.86 -7.87 7.87
CA ARG A 2 14.33 -8.91 6.94
C ARG A 2 13.42 -10.12 7.16
N GLY A 3 12.61 -10.48 6.17
CA GLY A 3 11.85 -11.73 6.18
C GLY A 3 10.36 -11.70 5.81
N LEU A 4 9.82 -10.63 5.21
CA LEU A 4 8.36 -10.56 4.94
C LEU A 4 7.91 -10.95 3.52
N ASN A 5 8.79 -11.20 2.54
CA ASN A 5 8.40 -11.21 1.12
C ASN A 5 8.90 -12.39 0.28
N VAL A 6 8.88 -13.62 0.81
CA VAL A 6 8.98 -14.79 -0.08
C VAL A 6 7.56 -15.18 -0.49
N VAL A 7 7.14 -14.68 -1.66
CA VAL A 7 5.96 -15.09 -2.45
C VAL A 7 4.63 -14.98 -1.68
N LEU A 8 3.90 -13.88 -1.87
CA LEU A 8 2.56 -13.74 -1.29
C LEU A 8 1.53 -14.50 -2.18
N PRO A 9 0.81 -15.51 -1.64
CA PRO A 9 -0.39 -16.07 -2.28
C PRO A 9 -1.47 -14.98 -2.42
N GLU A 10 -2.42 -15.17 -3.34
CA GLU A 10 -3.53 -14.22 -3.57
C GLU A 10 -4.15 -13.71 -2.25
N GLY A 11 -4.34 -12.38 -2.12
CA GLY A 11 -4.96 -11.72 -0.97
C GLY A 11 -4.01 -11.25 0.15
N ASN A 12 -2.75 -11.72 0.18
CA ASN A 12 -1.81 -11.37 1.26
C ASN A 12 -1.17 -9.97 1.07
N GLY A 13 -1.21 -9.42 -0.13
CA GLY A 13 -0.77 -8.04 -0.43
C GLY A 13 -1.64 -6.98 0.25
N ARG A 14 -2.97 -7.12 0.15
CA ARG A 14 -3.95 -6.23 0.81
C ARG A 14 -3.76 -6.15 2.33
N SER A 15 -3.70 -7.31 2.98
CA SER A 15 -3.54 -7.41 4.44
C SER A 15 -2.25 -6.76 4.93
N THR A 16 -1.16 -6.92 4.17
CA THR A 16 0.16 -6.36 4.50
C THR A 16 0.17 -4.83 4.34
N ARG A 17 -0.51 -4.27 3.34
CA ARG A 17 -0.64 -2.82 3.14
C ARG A 17 -1.40 -2.17 4.29
N ILE A 18 -2.52 -2.76 4.70
CA ILE A 18 -3.30 -2.29 5.88
C ILE A 18 -2.43 -2.34 7.15
N TRP A 19 -1.71 -3.45 7.35
CA TRP A 19 -0.83 -3.60 8.51
C TRP A 19 0.30 -2.55 8.54
N LEU A 20 0.88 -2.22 7.38
CA LEU A 20 1.87 -1.17 7.23
C LEU A 20 1.31 0.20 7.63
N ASP A 21 0.13 0.58 7.13
CA ASP A 21 -0.51 1.85 7.46
C ASP A 21 -0.84 1.97 8.95
N LEU A 22 -1.24 0.88 9.60
CA LEU A 22 -1.47 0.88 11.05
C LEU A 22 -0.19 1.14 11.85
N ILE A 23 0.95 0.61 11.42
CA ILE A 23 2.25 0.88 12.05
C ILE A 23 2.62 2.35 11.85
N LEU A 24 2.53 2.86 10.61
CA LEU A 24 2.87 4.25 10.29
C LEU A 24 1.97 5.23 11.04
N LYS A 25 0.67 4.95 11.13
CA LYS A 25 -0.29 5.80 11.87
C LYS A 25 0.02 5.82 13.36
N LYS A 26 0.40 4.67 13.93
CA LYS A 26 0.72 4.57 15.36
C LYS A 26 2.03 5.27 15.72
N GLU A 27 3.09 5.01 14.95
CA GLU A 27 4.45 5.43 15.29
C GLU A 27 4.78 6.84 14.76
N LEU A 28 4.26 7.21 13.59
CA LEU A 28 4.64 8.44 12.88
C LEU A 28 3.48 9.42 12.66
N LYS A 29 2.23 9.04 12.96
CA LYS A 29 1.02 9.81 12.63
C LYS A 29 0.90 10.10 11.12
N LEU A 30 1.36 9.16 10.30
CA LEU A 30 1.28 9.22 8.84
C LEU A 30 0.65 7.93 8.30
N VAL A 31 0.03 8.01 7.13
CA VAL A 31 -0.43 6.85 6.34
C VAL A 31 0.06 6.99 4.90
N VAL A 32 0.08 5.89 4.15
CA VAL A 32 0.41 5.91 2.72
C VAL A 32 -0.85 6.26 1.93
N ASP A 33 -0.77 7.30 1.11
CA ASP A 33 -1.76 7.58 0.08
C ASP A 33 -1.48 6.69 -1.14
N TRP A 34 -2.08 5.50 -1.14
CA TRP A 34 -1.88 4.50 -2.20
C TRP A 34 -2.28 5.01 -3.60
N ASN A 35 -3.10 6.06 -3.72
CA ASN A 35 -3.40 6.68 -5.03
C ASN A 35 -2.18 7.33 -5.68
N LYS A 36 -1.19 7.75 -4.89
CA LYS A 36 0.04 8.35 -5.39
C LYS A 36 1.10 7.32 -5.75
N VAL A 37 0.82 6.03 -5.51
CA VAL A 37 1.72 4.94 -5.80
C VAL A 37 1.27 4.29 -7.12
N ASP A 38 2.11 4.37 -8.15
CA ASP A 38 1.80 3.69 -9.41
C ASP A 38 1.96 2.17 -9.24
N LYS A 39 1.03 1.40 -9.82
CA LYS A 39 1.07 -0.07 -9.82
C LYS A 39 2.33 -0.58 -10.51
N GLU A 40 2.68 0.01 -11.65
CA GLU A 40 3.80 -0.42 -12.50
C GLU A 40 5.16 -0.11 -11.85
N ASP A 41 5.20 0.83 -10.90
CA ASP A 41 6.38 1.09 -10.07
C ASP A 41 6.39 0.25 -8.79
N TYR A 42 5.22 0.04 -8.18
CA TYR A 42 5.09 -0.70 -6.92
C TYR A 42 5.39 -2.19 -7.05
N LEU A 43 4.86 -2.86 -8.08
CA LEU A 43 5.03 -4.31 -8.23
C LEU A 43 6.51 -4.69 -8.43
N PRO A 44 7.27 -4.06 -9.36
CA PRO A 44 8.70 -4.35 -9.50
C PRO A 44 9.52 -3.96 -8.26
N ALA A 45 9.18 -2.84 -7.61
CA ALA A 45 9.85 -2.42 -6.37
C ALA A 45 9.64 -3.44 -5.23
N MET A 46 8.46 -4.06 -5.15
CA MET A 46 8.16 -5.12 -4.20
C MET A 46 8.92 -6.41 -4.50
N GLU A 47 8.98 -6.83 -5.77
CA GLU A 47 9.79 -7.99 -6.19
C GLU A 47 11.28 -7.81 -5.88
N ARG A 48 11.78 -6.58 -6.01
CA ARG A 48 13.18 -6.25 -5.72
C ARG A 48 13.47 -6.07 -4.23
N SER A 49 12.46 -5.77 -3.42
CA SER A 49 12.59 -5.48 -1.98
C SER A 49 13.37 -6.51 -1.14
N PRO A 50 13.35 -7.83 -1.42
CA PRO A 50 14.17 -8.81 -0.68
C PRO A 50 15.68 -8.61 -0.90
N ILE A 51 16.05 -8.05 -2.05
CA ILE A 51 17.45 -7.79 -2.44
C ILE A 51 17.83 -6.35 -2.06
N LYS A 52 16.99 -5.38 -2.40
CA LYS A 52 17.21 -3.95 -2.15
C LYS A 52 15.88 -3.23 -1.94
N ASP A 53 15.73 -2.61 -0.78
CA ASP A 53 14.48 -1.94 -0.36
C ASP A 53 14.44 -0.44 -0.66
N VAL A 54 15.44 0.11 -1.36
CA VAL A 54 15.56 1.55 -1.62
C VAL A 54 14.39 2.07 -2.46
N GLU A 55 14.01 1.36 -3.52
CA GLU A 55 12.95 1.78 -4.45
C GLU A 55 11.59 1.86 -3.76
N ILE A 56 11.19 0.79 -3.05
CA ILE A 56 9.93 0.77 -2.31
C ILE A 56 9.90 1.83 -1.20
N LYS A 57 11.03 2.10 -0.54
CA LYS A 57 11.10 3.16 0.48
C LYS A 57 10.92 4.55 -0.09
N VAL A 58 11.51 4.84 -1.26
CA VAL A 58 11.36 6.13 -1.92
C VAL A 58 9.90 6.33 -2.34
N LEU A 59 9.32 5.35 -3.02
CA LEU A 59 7.91 5.37 -3.45
C LEU A 59 6.96 5.62 -2.28
N LEU A 60 7.07 4.82 -1.22
CA LEU A 60 6.19 4.95 -0.06
C LEU A 60 6.40 6.27 0.67
N LYS A 61 7.63 6.76 0.77
CA LYS A 61 7.94 8.02 1.46
C LYS A 61 7.35 9.23 0.73
N GLU A 62 7.37 9.23 -0.60
CA GLU A 62 6.75 10.28 -1.41
C GLU A 62 5.22 10.27 -1.32
N ALA A 63 4.63 9.11 -1.05
CA ALA A 63 3.20 8.93 -0.87
C ALA A 63 2.69 9.14 0.58
N LEU A 64 3.55 9.46 1.55
CA LEU A 64 3.11 9.68 2.94
C LEU A 64 2.21 10.92 3.07
N THR A 65 1.16 10.78 3.86
CA THR A 65 0.22 11.87 4.20
C THR A 65 -0.12 11.86 5.68
N ASP A 66 -0.36 13.04 6.26
CA ASP A 66 -0.82 13.25 7.63
C ASP A 66 -2.36 13.19 7.77
N GLN A 67 -3.06 12.96 6.67
CA GLN A 67 -4.51 12.80 6.58
C GLN A 67 -4.97 11.42 7.11
N ILE A 68 -4.60 11.12 8.35
CA ILE A 68 -4.78 9.79 8.96
C ILE A 68 -6.23 9.47 9.33
N ASP A 69 -7.10 10.47 9.49
CA ASP A 69 -8.52 10.33 9.84
C ASP A 69 -9.43 10.70 8.66
N ASP A 70 -8.86 10.90 7.48
CA ASP A 70 -9.62 11.19 6.26
C ASP A 70 -10.21 9.88 5.70
N ARG A 71 -11.54 9.80 5.76
CA ARG A 71 -12.30 8.64 5.27
C ARG A 71 -12.15 8.45 3.75
N GLU A 72 -11.97 9.52 3.00
CA GLU A 72 -11.80 9.49 1.55
C GLU A 72 -10.44 8.90 1.17
N VAL A 73 -9.37 9.29 1.88
CA VAL A 73 -8.03 8.69 1.72
C VAL A 73 -8.06 7.18 2.00
N TYR A 74 -8.76 6.76 3.06
CA TYR A 74 -8.90 5.34 3.39
C TYR A 74 -9.71 4.55 2.36
N MET A 75 -10.87 5.05 1.94
CA MET A 75 -11.73 4.37 0.96
C MET A 75 -11.05 4.25 -0.41
N LYS A 76 -10.40 5.32 -0.88
CA LYS A 76 -9.65 5.28 -2.14
C LYS A 76 -8.42 4.39 -2.06
N GLY A 77 -7.74 4.35 -0.91
CA GLY A 77 -6.65 3.42 -0.66
C GLY A 77 -7.08 1.95 -0.77
N ILE A 78 -8.28 1.62 -0.29
CA ILE A 78 -8.87 0.29 -0.48
C ILE A 78 -9.13 0.03 -1.96
N ASP A 79 -9.75 0.95 -2.69
CA ASP A 79 -10.05 0.78 -4.12
C ASP A 79 -8.78 0.54 -4.95
N VAL A 80 -7.71 1.31 -4.71
CA VAL A 80 -6.42 1.11 -5.39
C VAL A 80 -5.78 -0.23 -5.02
N SER A 81 -5.89 -0.63 -3.76
CA SER A 81 -5.39 -1.93 -3.29
C SER A 81 -6.10 -3.11 -3.96
N TYR A 82 -7.38 -2.97 -4.32
CA TYR A 82 -8.15 -3.93 -5.13
C TYR A 82 -7.77 -3.87 -6.62
N TYR A 83 -7.53 -2.67 -7.16
CA TYR A 83 -7.05 -2.46 -8.53
C TYR A 83 -5.69 -3.13 -8.80
N TYR A 84 -4.78 -3.10 -7.82
CA TYR A 84 -3.50 -3.79 -7.92
C TYR A 84 -3.65 -5.31 -8.11
N GLU A 85 -4.70 -5.90 -7.55
CA GLU A 85 -5.01 -7.34 -7.68
C GLU A 85 -5.94 -7.66 -8.86
N GLY A 86 -6.28 -6.67 -9.71
CA GLY A 86 -7.04 -6.88 -10.94
C GLY A 86 -8.57 -6.87 -10.77
N TYR A 87 -9.07 -6.47 -9.60
CA TYR A 87 -10.51 -6.35 -9.34
C TYR A 87 -10.99 -4.93 -9.67
N ASN A 88 -11.67 -4.76 -10.82
CA ASN A 88 -12.19 -3.46 -11.28
C ASN A 88 -13.72 -3.32 -11.19
N THR A 89 -14.40 -4.24 -10.52
CA THR A 89 -15.84 -4.44 -10.73
C THR A 89 -16.74 -3.58 -9.83
N PHE A 90 -16.26 -3.09 -8.69
CA PHE A 90 -17.05 -2.30 -7.73
C PHE A 90 -16.19 -1.25 -7.02
N LYS A 91 -16.76 -0.05 -6.79
CA LYS A 91 -16.15 0.97 -5.93
C LYS A 91 -16.58 0.75 -4.49
N THR A 92 -15.63 0.77 -3.55
CA THR A 92 -15.93 0.61 -2.12
C THR A 92 -16.81 1.74 -1.59
N GLU A 93 -16.79 2.91 -2.23
CA GLU A 93 -17.66 4.05 -1.92
C GLU A 93 -19.16 3.76 -2.15
N GLU A 94 -19.48 2.76 -2.98
CA GLU A 94 -20.84 2.39 -3.38
C GLU A 94 -21.41 1.19 -2.59
N LEU A 95 -20.66 0.69 -1.58
CA LEU A 95 -21.03 -0.41 -0.67
C LEU A 95 -21.23 0.09 0.77
#